data_AF-A0A654LY79-F1
#
_entry.id   AF-A0A654LY79-F1
#
_cell.length_a   1.000
_cell.length_b   1.000
_cell.length_c   1.000
_cell.angle_alpha   90.00
_cell.angle_beta   90.00
_cell.angle_gamma   90.00
#
_symmetry.space_group_name_H-M   'P 1'
#
loop_
_entity.id
_entity.type
_entity.pdbx_description
1 polymer ?
#
loop_
_entity_poly.entity_id
_entity_poly.type
_entity_poly.pdbx_seq_one_letter_code
_entity_poly.pdbx_strand_id
1 'polypeptide(L)' 'MTLSINCKDVGDPVCTHTMYGETEEELMENAKKHGIEVHGYTEESFEEEMAKNLENFRKVIKTT' A
#
# COMPACT_ATOMS: atom_id res chain seq x y z
N MET A 1 -12.28 4.52 -12.80
CA MET A 1 -11.93 3.15 -12.34
C MET A 1 -11.14 3.35 -11.08
N THR A 2 -11.53 2.73 -9.97
CA THR A 2 -10.86 2.96 -8.69
C THR A 2 -9.97 1.77 -8.38
N LEU A 3 -8.68 2.02 -8.22
CA LEU A 3 -7.73 1.00 -7.79
C LEU A 3 -7.83 0.84 -6.27
N SER A 4 -7.67 -0.40 -5.81
CA SER A 4 -7.66 -0.70 -4.38
C SER A 4 -6.62 -1.75 -4.02
N ILE A 5 -6.13 -1.67 -2.80
CA ILE A 5 -5.21 -2.64 -2.21
C ILE A 5 -5.54 -2.81 -0.72
N ASN A 6 -5.47 -4.03 -0.20
CA ASN A 6 -5.64 -4.28 1.24
C ASN A 6 -4.26 -4.40 1.91
N CYS A 7 -4.08 -3.78 3.07
CA CYS A 7 -2.79 -3.73 3.76
C CYS A 7 -2.24 -5.14 4.04
N LYS A 8 -3.08 -6.08 4.46
CA LYS A 8 -2.67 -7.47 4.72
C LYS A 8 -2.09 -8.22 3.53
N ASP A 9 -2.41 -7.79 2.30
CA ASP A 9 -1.96 -8.48 1.09
C ASP A 9 -0.53 -8.06 0.70
N VAL A 10 0.00 -6.97 1.30
CA VAL A 10 1.30 -6.37 0.94
C VAL A 10 2.18 -5.93 2.11
N GLY A 11 1.62 -5.76 3.29
CA GLY A 11 2.29 -5.25 4.48
C GLY A 11 1.93 -6.07 5.70
N ASP A 12 1.20 -5.47 6.65
CA ASP A 12 0.89 -6.11 7.92
C ASP A 12 -0.27 -7.13 7.78
N PRO A 13 -0.02 -8.44 8.01
CA PRO A 13 -1.00 -9.50 7.76
C PRO A 13 -2.25 -9.43 8.64
N VAL A 14 -2.25 -8.65 9.73
CA VAL A 14 -3.43 -8.44 10.58
C VAL A 14 -4.18 -7.14 10.28
N CYS A 15 -3.64 -6.27 9.43
CA CYS A 15 -4.27 -5.00 9.06
C CYS A 15 -5.29 -5.18 7.93
N THR A 16 -6.58 -5.07 8.27
CA THR A 16 -7.68 -5.24 7.31
C THR A 16 -8.02 -3.96 6.53
N HIS A 17 -7.25 -2.88 6.68
CA HIS A 17 -7.52 -1.61 6.02
C HIS A 17 -7.32 -1.73 4.50
N THR A 18 -8.26 -1.18 3.73
CA THR A 18 -8.16 -1.10 2.26
C THR A 18 -7.87 0.35 1.89
N MET A 19 -6.79 0.56 1.14
CA MET A 19 -6.45 1.84 0.53
C MET A 19 -7.01 1.89 -0.89
N TYR A 20 -7.30 3.11 -1.35
CA TYR A 20 -7.91 3.37 -2.65
C TYR A 20 -7.15 4.50 -3.36
N GLY A 21 -7.26 4.56 -4.69
CA GLY A 21 -6.74 5.65 -5.52
C GLY A 21 -7.29 5.57 -6.94
N GLU A 22 -7.39 6.70 -7.63
CA GLU A 22 -7.80 6.75 -9.04
C GLU A 22 -6.65 6.35 -9.98
N THR A 23 -5.41 6.51 -9.51
CA THR A 23 -4.17 6.13 -10.20
C THR A 23 -3.30 5.24 -9.32
N GLU A 24 -2.32 4.54 -9.90
CA GLU A 24 -1.36 3.75 -9.13
C GLU A 24 -0.55 4.65 -8.19
N GLU A 25 -0.17 5.85 -8.64
CA GLU A 25 0.55 6.84 -7.84
C GLU A 25 -0.24 7.25 -6.59
N GLU A 26 -1.50 7.66 -6.78
CA GLU A 26 -2.37 8.05 -5.65
C GLU A 26 -2.61 6.88 -4.68
N LEU A 27 -2.79 5.67 -5.21
CA LEU A 27 -2.94 4.48 -4.38
C LEU A 27 -1.68 4.22 -3.53
N MET A 28 -0.49 4.39 -4.10
CA MET A 28 0.77 4.21 -3.37
C MET A 28 1.00 5.33 -2.35
N GLU A 29 0.65 6.58 -2.66
CA GLU A 29 0.71 7.68 -1.68
C GLU A 29 -0.21 7.41 -0.49
N ASN A 30 -1.42 6.91 -0.75
CA ASN A 30 -2.36 6.53 0.31
C ASN A 30 -1.84 5.32 1.12
N ALA A 31 -1.19 4.35 0.48
CA ALA A 31 -0.53 3.24 1.17
C ALA A 31 0.65 3.71 2.04
N LYS A 32 1.47 4.65 1.54
CA LYS A 32 2.56 5.30 2.30
C LYS A 32 2.03 6.00 3.53
N LYS A 33 1.00 6.83 3.35
CA LYS A 33 0.35 7.55 4.44
C LYS A 33 -0.19 6.59 5.50
N HIS A 34 -0.89 5.52 5.08
CA HIS A 34 -1.39 4.50 6.00
C HIS A 34 -0.26 3.83 6.78
N GLY A 35 0.82 3.43 6.10
CA GLY A 35 1.99 2.82 6.72
C GLY A 35 2.62 3.72 7.80
N ILE A 36 2.79 5.01 7.49
CA ILE A 36 3.39 5.97 8.43
C ILE A 36 2.46 6.24 9.63
N GLU A 37 1.18 6.54 9.37
CA GLU A 37 0.26 6.99 10.41
C GLU A 37 -0.24 5.86 11.32
N VAL A 38 -0.43 4.64 10.76
CA VAL A 38 -1.04 3.52 11.49
C VAL A 38 0.00 2.51 11.98
N HIS A 39 1.06 2.28 11.20
CA HIS A 39 2.10 1.29 11.52
C HIS A 39 3.41 1.93 12.00
N GLY A 40 3.49 3.27 12.02
CA GLY A 40 4.67 3.98 12.51
C GLY A 40 5.89 3.83 11.61
N TYR A 41 5.70 3.45 10.34
CA TYR A 41 6.81 3.45 9.38
C TYR A 41 7.39 4.87 9.24
N THR A 42 8.70 4.95 9.07
CA THR A 42 9.33 6.14 8.51
C THR A 42 9.21 6.10 7.00
N GLU A 43 9.36 7.27 6.35
CA GLU A 43 9.40 7.32 4.88
C GLU A 43 10.46 6.39 4.28
N GLU A 44 11.66 6.39 4.87
CA GLU A 44 12.76 5.52 4.44
C GLU A 44 12.39 4.04 4.55
N SER A 45 11.86 3.60 5.70
CA SER A 45 11.46 2.21 5.89
C SER A 45 10.33 1.78 4.96
N PHE A 46 9.40 2.69 4.66
CA PHE A 46 8.33 2.41 3.72
C PHE A 46 8.86 2.26 2.29
N GLU A 47 9.78 3.13 1.88
CA GLU A 47 10.41 3.06 0.56
C GLU A 47 11.24 1.78 0.38
N GLU A 48 11.95 1.34 1.41
CA GLU A 48 12.66 0.05 1.42
C GLU A 48 11.69 -1.13 1.27
N GLU A 49 10.58 -1.13 2.03
CA GLU A 49 9.59 -2.21 1.95
C GLU A 49 8.85 -2.23 0.61
N MET A 50 8.53 -1.06 0.05
CA MET A 50 8.01 -0.97 -1.31
C MET A 50 9.02 -1.47 -2.33
N ALA A 51 10.29 -1.09 -2.26
CA ALA A 51 11.31 -1.52 -3.21
C ALA A 51 11.46 -3.06 -3.22
N LYS A 52 11.37 -3.70 -2.05
CA LYS A 52 11.41 -5.17 -1.94
C LYS A 52 10.13 -5.85 -2.47
N ASN A 53 8.97 -5.21 -2.32
CA ASN A 53 7.67 -5.83 -2.57
C ASN A 53 6.89 -5.25 -3.76
N LEU A 54 7.48 -4.34 -4.55
CA LEU A 54 6.79 -3.58 -5.61
C LEU A 54 6.04 -4.48 -6.60
N GLU A 55 6.64 -5.61 -6.98
CA GLU A 55 6.00 -6.59 -7.86
C GLU A 55 4.78 -7.24 -7.22
N ASN A 56 4.82 -7.52 -5.92
CA ASN A 56 3.68 -8.06 -5.19
C ASN A 56 2.56 -7.01 -5.09
N PHE A 57 2.91 -5.77 -4.75
CA PHE A 57 1.98 -4.65 -4.75
C PHE A 57 1.18 -4.58 -6.05
N ARG A 58 1.88 -4.53 -7.20
CA ARG A 58 1.22 -4.47 -8.52
C ARG A 58 0.33 -5.68 -8.83
N LYS A 59 0.71 -6.88 -8.39
CA LYS A 59 -0.08 -8.10 -8.62
C LYS A 59 -1.39 -8.14 -7.84
N VAL A 60 -1.43 -7.51 -6.66
CA VAL A 60 -2.61 -7.58 -5.78
C VAL A 60 -3.51 -6.35 -5.87
N ILE A 61 -3.10 -5.31 -6.60
CA ILE A 61 -3.99 -4.18 -6.94
C ILE A 61 -5.21 -4.71 -7.69
N LYS A 62 -6.39 -4.30 -7.22
CA LYS A 62 -7.67 -4.63 -7.84
C LYS A 62 -8.27 -3.39 -8.46
N THR A 63 -8.82 -3.55 -9.66
CA THR A 63 -9.72 -2.55 -10.25
C THR A 63 -11.11 -2.78 -9.69
N THR A 64 -11.68 -1.74 -9.10
CA THR A 64 -13.00 -1.72 -8.47
C THR A 64 -13.90 -0.70 -9.14
#